data_AF-A0A6L3VD50-F1
#
_entry.id   AF-A0A6L3VD50-F1
#
_cell.length_a   1.000
_cell.length_b   1.000
_cell.length_c   1.000
_cell.angle_alpha   90.00
_cell.angle_beta   90.00
_cell.angle_gamma   90.00
#
_symmetry.space_group_name_H-M   'P 1'
#
loop_
_entity.id
_entity.type
_entity.pdbx_description
1 polymer ?
#
loop_
_entity_poly.entity_id
_entity_poly.type
_entity_poly.pdbx_seq_one_letter_code
_entity_poly.pdbx_strand_id
1 'polypeptide(L)' 'MEDCPHCGWPRSEVYEVLSRHLTSEGVVSYVRCACGELEVRVQPFAPGAVVAGAADPPEPGR' A
#
# COMPACT_ATOMS: atom_id res chain seq x y z
N MET A 1 2.68 -11.72 -18.10
CA MET A 1 1.34 -11.28 -17.67
C MET A 1 1.53 -10.58 -16.35
N GLU A 2 2.05 -9.36 -16.44
CA GLU A 2 2.22 -8.43 -15.32
C GLU A 2 1.02 -7.48 -15.23
N ASP A 3 0.00 -7.73 -16.03
CA ASP A 3 -1.23 -7.00 -16.22
C ASP A 3 -2.40 -7.74 -15.56
N CYS A 4 -3.37 -6.96 -15.06
CA CYS A 4 -4.54 -7.48 -14.39
C CYS A 4 -5.44 -8.20 -15.41
N PRO A 5 -5.80 -9.49 -15.21
CA PRO A 5 -6.60 -10.24 -16.18
C PRO A 5 -8.02 -9.70 -16.36
N HIS A 6 -8.49 -8.82 -15.46
CA HIS A 6 -9.82 -8.21 -15.54
C HIS A 6 -9.88 -6.92 -16.37
N CYS A 7 -8.82 -6.10 -16.38
CA CYS A 7 -8.83 -4.80 -17.05
C CYS A 7 -7.57 -4.46 -17.85
N GLY A 8 -6.55 -5.32 -17.84
CA GLY A 8 -5.28 -5.09 -18.51
C GLY A 8 -4.36 -4.08 -17.80
N TRP A 9 -4.75 -3.54 -16.64
CA TRP A 9 -3.92 -2.58 -15.92
C TRP A 9 -2.63 -3.22 -15.41
N PRO A 10 -1.45 -2.61 -15.61
CA PRO A 10 -0.19 -3.17 -15.13
C PRO A 10 -0.19 -3.28 -13.61
N ARG A 11 -0.06 -4.49 -13.08
CA ARG A 11 0.10 -4.77 -11.63
C ARG A 11 1.38 -4.18 -11.07
N SER A 12 2.35 -3.79 -11.89
CA SER A 12 3.49 -3.00 -11.39
C SER A 12 3.05 -1.60 -10.94
N GLU A 13 2.03 -1.03 -11.58
CA GLU A 13 1.54 0.32 -11.31
C GLU A 13 0.40 0.31 -10.29
N VAL A 14 0.50 1.16 -9.27
CA VAL A 14 -0.53 1.28 -8.24
C VAL A 14 -1.58 2.28 -8.71
N TYR A 15 -2.81 1.83 -8.88
CA TYR A 15 -3.92 2.72 -9.24
C TYR A 15 -4.40 3.54 -8.02
N GLU A 16 -4.78 2.88 -6.93
CA GLU A 16 -5.19 3.54 -5.68
C GLU A 16 -4.68 2.78 -4.46
N VAL A 17 -4.12 3.47 -3.46
CA VAL A 17 -3.76 2.89 -2.16
C VAL A 17 -4.92 3.15 -1.20
N LEU A 18 -5.56 2.09 -0.73
CA LEU A 18 -6.67 2.20 0.22
C LEU A 18 -6.15 2.39 1.65
N SER A 19 -5.19 1.54 2.04
CA SER A 19 -4.65 1.54 3.40
C SER A 19 -3.18 1.14 3.39
N ARG A 20 -2.42 1.68 4.33
CA ARG A 20 -1.01 1.32 4.55
C ARG A 20 -0.78 1.07 6.03
N HIS A 21 -0.21 -0.09 6.33
CA HIS A 21 0.06 -0.53 7.69
C HIS A 21 1.54 -0.85 7.83
N LEU A 22 2.17 -0.22 8.82
CA LEU A 22 3.50 -0.60 9.29
C LEU A 22 3.37 -1.87 10.13
N THR A 23 4.18 -2.87 9.81
CA THR A 23 4.33 -4.12 10.57
C THR A 23 5.79 -4.25 11.01
N SER A 24 6.10 -5.24 11.85
CA SER A 24 7.50 -5.48 12.27
C SER A 24 8.41 -5.91 11.12
N GLU A 25 7.84 -6.47 10.04
CA GLU A 25 8.59 -7.03 8.91
C GLU A 25 8.67 -6.06 7.72
N GLY A 26 7.81 -5.05 7.68
CA GLY A 26 7.75 -4.12 6.57
C GLY A 26 6.50 -3.25 6.54
N VAL A 27 6.13 -2.82 5.34
CA VAL A 27 4.93 -2.05 5.06
C VAL A 27 3.98 -2.90 4.24
N VAL A 28 2.78 -3.14 4.77
CA VAL A 28 1.68 -3.76 4.04
C VAL A 28 0.81 -2.66 3.46
N SER A 29 0.66 -2.63 2.13
CA SER A 29 -0.23 -1.71 1.43
C SER A 29 -1.35 -2.49 0.75
N TYR A 30 -2.59 -2.11 1.06
CA TYR A 30 -3.77 -2.59 0.37
C TYR A 30 -4.04 -1.63 -0.78
N VAL A 31 -3.95 -2.13 -2.00
CA VAL A 31 -4.12 -1.35 -3.21
C VAL A 31 -5.31 -1.86 -3.99
N ARG A 32 -6.00 -0.95 -4.67
CA ARG A 32 -7.12 -1.27 -5.54
C ARG A 32 -6.67 -1.12 -6.99
N CYS A 33 -6.96 -2.12 -7.80
CA CYS A 33 -6.78 -2.04 -9.24
C CYS A 33 -7.85 -1.12 -9.86
N ALA A 34 -7.62 -0.61 -11.07
CA ALA A 34 -8.60 0.18 -11.81
C ALA A 34 -9.95 -0.54 -12.03
N CYS A 35 -9.95 -1.88 -12.11
CA CYS A 35 -11.18 -2.68 -12.17
C CYS A 35 -11.92 -2.81 -10.83
N GLY A 36 -11.28 -2.43 -9.73
CA GLY A 36 -11.82 -2.55 -8.38
C GLY A 36 -11.32 -3.75 -7.58
N GLU A 37 -10.51 -4.63 -8.16
CA GLU A 37 -9.88 -5.78 -7.48
C GLU A 37 -8.93 -5.33 -6.37
N LEU A 38 -8.97 -6.02 -5.23
CA LEU A 38 -8.10 -5.72 -4.09
C LEU A 38 -6.81 -6.54 -4.18
N GLU A 39 -5.68 -5.85 -4.11
CA GLU A 39 -4.35 -6.44 -4.12
C GLU A 39 -3.59 -6.04 -2.85
N VAL A 40 -2.85 -6.99 -2.28
CA VAL A 40 -2.04 -6.77 -1.07
C VAL A 40 -0.57 -6.77 -1.48
N ARG A 41 0.13 -5.67 -1.20
CA ARG A 41 1.58 -5.54 -1.46
C ARG A 41 2.34 -5.44 -0.15
N VAL A 42 3.40 -6.23 -0.04
CA VAL A 42 4.31 -6.20 1.11
C VAL A 42 5.66 -5.67 0.65
N GLN A 43 6.10 -4.58 1.27
CA GLN A 43 7.45 -4.04 1.10
C GLN A 43 8.24 -4.34 2.37
N PRO A 44 9.17 -5.31 2.36
CA PRO A 44 9.98 -5.61 3.53
C PRO A 44 10.90 -4.44 3.86
N PHE A 45 11.25 -4.27 5.13
CA PHE A 45 12.26 -3.29 5.49
C PHE A 45 13.64 -3.73 5.00
N ALA A 46 14.36 -2.79 4.40
CA ALA A 46 15.79 -2.97 4.17
C ALA A 46 16.54 -2.91 5.51
N PRO A 47 17.62 -3.70 5.68
CA PRO A 47 18.44 -3.63 6.89
C PRO A 47 18.95 -2.19 7.10
N GLY A 48 18.71 -1.64 8.29
CA GLY A 48 19.09 -0.26 8.64
C GLY A 48 18.12 0.84 8.19
N ALA A 49 16.97 0.49 7.59
CA ALA A 49 15.95 1.47 7.25
C ALA A 49 15.23 1.97 8.51
N VAL A 50 15.26 3.29 8.73
CA VAL A 50 14.41 3.96 9.73
C VAL A 50 13.15 4.47 9.04
N VAL A 51 11.99 4.09 9.55
CA VAL A 51 10.69 4.54 9.04
C VAL A 51 9.91 5.21 10.17
N ALA A 52 9.41 6.42 9.91
CA ALA A 52 8.51 7.09 10.82
C ALA A 52 7.08 6.63 10.53
N GLY A 53 6.35 6.20 11.58
CA GLY A 53 4.91 6.07 11.49
C GLY A 53 4.28 7.45 11.46
N ALA A 54 3.62 7.80 10.35
CA ALA A 54 2.73 8.95 10.36
C ALA A 54 1.51 8.59 11.21
N ALA A 55 1.50 9.04 12.46
CA ALA A 55 0.26 9.14 13.21
C ALA A 55 -0.59 10.21 12.51
N ASP A 56 -1.89 9.96 12.38
CA ASP A 56 -2.84 10.99 11.97
C ASP A 56 -2.61 12.22 12.87
N PRO A 57 -2.46 13.44 12.31
CA PRO A 57 -2.28 14.62 13.14
C PRO A 57 -3.47 14.69 14.12
N PRO A 58 -3.24 15.00 15.41
CA PRO A 58 -4.32 15.07 16.36
C PRO A 58 -5.39 16.02 15.85
N GLU A 59 -6.62 15.52 15.71
CA GLU A 59 -7.80 16.29 15.36
C GLU A 59 -7.88 17.56 16.25
N PRO A 60 -7.98 18.78 15.68
CA PRO A 60 -8.04 19.98 16.49
C PRO A 60 -9.32 19.93 17.35
N GLY A 61 -9.11 19.99 18.67
CA GLY A 61 -10.10 19.72 19.69
C GLY A 61 -11.42 20.48 19.52
N ARG A 62 -12.50 19.77 19.85
CA ARG A 62 -13.86 20.27 19.97
C ARG A 62 -14.13 20.84 21.36
#